data_AF-A0A5Q4FXJ9-F1
#
_entry.id   AF-A0A5Q4FXJ9-F1
#
_cell.length_a   1.000
_cell.length_b   1.000
_cell.length_c   1.000
_cell.angle_alpha   90.00
_cell.angle_beta   90.00
_cell.angle_gamma   90.00
#
_symmetry.space_group_name_H-M   'P 1'
#
loop_
_entity.id
_entity.type
_entity.pdbx_description
1 polymer ?
#
loop_
_entity_poly.entity_id
_entity_poly.type
_entity_poly.pdbx_seq_one_letter_code
_entity_poly.pdbx_strand_id
1 'polypeptide(L)' 'ARRGQPRSPLTNTELSLLQDLPSLQTIGEIALSRHVSVNTVKTHLRGIYTKLGAANRRGAVREARHRGLL' A
#
# COMPACT_ATOMS: atom_id res chain seq x y z
N ALA A 1 17.30 -4.27 17.78
CA ALA A 1 16.13 -4.75 17.02
C ALA A 1 16.20 -4.21 15.58
N ARG A 2 16.38 -5.09 14.58
CA ARG A 2 16.48 -4.69 13.17
C ARG A 2 15.11 -4.17 12.71
N ARG A 3 14.99 -2.84 12.54
CA ARG A 3 13.80 -2.20 11.93
C ARG A 3 13.63 -2.82 10.55
N GLY A 4 12.41 -3.25 10.22
CA GLY A 4 12.07 -3.93 8.98
C GLY A 4 12.41 -3.07 7.77
N GLN A 5 13.63 -3.24 7.26
CA GLN A 5 14.09 -2.64 6.02
C GLN A 5 13.15 -3.15 4.92
N PRO A 6 12.62 -2.26 4.05
CA PRO A 6 11.79 -2.71 2.96
C PRO A 6 12.60 -3.70 2.13
N ARG A 7 12.07 -4.93 2.00
CA ARG A 7 12.74 -6.01 1.24
C ARG A 7 13.02 -5.61 -0.21
N SER A 8 12.39 -4.55 -0.71
CA SER A 8 12.67 -3.80 -1.94
C SER A 8 11.87 -2.50 -1.93
N PRO A 9 12.27 -1.45 -2.69
CA PRO A 9 11.47 -0.24 -2.85
C PRO A 9 10.07 -0.56 -3.43
N LEU A 10 9.09 0.30 -3.11
CA LEU A 10 7.77 0.26 -3.74
C LEU A 10 7.92 0.61 -5.22
N THR A 11 7.15 -0.05 -6.08
CA THR A 11 7.03 0.36 -7.49
C THR A 11 6.17 1.63 -7.60
N ASN A 12 6.23 2.33 -8.73
CA ASN A 12 5.40 3.51 -8.95
C ASN A 12 3.90 3.22 -8.80
N THR A 13 3.45 2.05 -9.27
CA THR A 13 2.05 1.60 -9.11
C THR A 13 1.69 1.39 -7.65
N GLU A 14 2.57 0.75 -6.88
CA GLU A 14 2.38 0.52 -5.45
C GLU A 14 2.39 1.82 -4.64
N LEU A 15 3.28 2.76 -4.98
CA LEU A 15 3.36 4.07 -4.34
C LEU A 15 2.09 4.89 -4.62
N SER A 16 1.64 4.89 -5.87
CA SER A 16 0.39 5.55 -6.24
C SER A 16 -0.79 4.93 -5.46
N LEU A 17 -0.89 3.60 -5.40
CA LEU A 17 -1.95 2.92 -4.65
C LEU A 17 -1.87 3.20 -3.14
N LEU A 18 -0.65 3.32 -2.60
CA LEU A 18 -0.43 3.70 -1.21
C LEU A 18 -0.97 5.10 -0.88
N GLN A 19 -0.94 6.04 -1.83
CA GLN A 19 -1.52 7.38 -1.66
C GLN A 19 -3.05 7.37 -1.58
N ASP A 20 -3.71 6.35 -2.12
CA ASP A 20 -5.16 6.18 -1.99
C ASP A 20 -5.55 5.54 -0.64
N LEU A 21 -4.62 4.87 0.04
CA LEU A 21 -4.94 4.13 1.27
C LEU A 21 -5.42 5.00 2.45
N PRO A 22 -4.97 6.25 2.65
CA PRO A 22 -5.53 7.14 3.66
C PRO A 22 -6.98 7.55 3.41
N SER A 23 -7.49 7.42 2.18
CA SER A 23 -8.88 7.74 1.87
C SER A 23 -9.84 6.72 2.53
N LEU A 24 -11.12 7.08 2.64
CA LEU A 24 -12.16 6.16 3.14
C LEU A 24 -12.62 5.15 2.05
N GLN A 25 -11.98 5.13 0.89
CA GLN A 25 -12.41 4.27 -0.21
C GLN A 25 -12.20 2.80 0.11
N THR A 26 -13.16 1.97 -0.28
CA THR A 26 -13.06 0.53 -0.27
C THR A 26 -12.10 0.03 -1.36
N ILE A 27 -11.64 -1.22 -1.25
CA ILE A 27 -10.80 -1.84 -2.30
C ILE A 27 -11.53 -1.85 -3.65
N GLY A 28 -12.86 -2.00 -3.65
CA GLY A 28 -13.68 -1.96 -4.87
C GLY A 28 -13.70 -0.58 -5.52
N GLU A 29 -13.89 0.48 -4.73
CA GLU A 29 -13.85 1.85 -5.23
C GLU A 29 -12.48 2.25 -5.77
N ILE A 30 -11.40 1.80 -5.14
CA ILE A 30 -10.03 2.00 -5.63
C ILE A 30 -9.80 1.25 -6.94
N ALA A 31 -10.34 0.03 -7.06
CA ALA A 31 -10.25 -0.76 -8.28
C ALA A 31 -10.96 -0.07 -9.45
N LEU A 32 -12.16 0.48 -9.18
CA LEU A 32 -12.94 1.24 -10.14
C LEU A 32 -12.22 2.52 -10.57
N SER A 33 -11.69 3.33 -9.63
CA SER A 33 -10.99 4.57 -9.99
C SER A 33 -9.73 4.30 -10.82
N ARG A 34 -9.05 3.19 -10.57
CA ARG A 34 -7.83 2.77 -11.28
C ARG A 34 -8.10 1.92 -12.52
N HIS A 35 -9.36 1.63 -12.86
CA HIS A 35 -9.73 0.79 -14.00
C HIS A 35 -9.06 -0.59 -14.00
N VAL A 36 -8.92 -1.20 -12.82
CA VAL A 36 -8.32 -2.53 -12.63
C VAL A 36 -9.26 -3.45 -11.87
N SER A 37 -8.98 -4.76 -11.88
CA SER A 37 -9.75 -5.69 -11.06
C SER A 37 -9.46 -5.53 -9.56
N VAL A 38 -10.44 -5.88 -8.72
CA VAL A 38 -10.27 -5.94 -7.26
C VAL A 38 -9.11 -6.87 -6.86
N ASN A 39 -8.90 -7.95 -7.62
CA ASN A 39 -7.80 -8.88 -7.37
C ASN A 39 -6.44 -8.24 -7.68
N THR A 40 -6.34 -7.43 -8.74
CA THR A 40 -5.14 -6.66 -9.06
C THR A 40 -4.78 -5.71 -7.91
N VAL A 41 -5.77 -4.99 -7.37
CA VAL A 41 -5.57 -4.14 -6.19
C VAL A 41 -5.10 -4.96 -4.99
N LYS A 42 -5.76 -6.08 -4.67
CA LYS A 42 -5.34 -6.97 -3.57
C LYS A 42 -3.90 -7.46 -3.72
N THR A 43 -3.48 -7.81 -4.94
CA THR A 43 -2.10 -8.21 -5.24
C THR A 43 -1.12 -7.09 -4.96
N HIS A 44 -1.40 -5.86 -5.42
CA HIS A 44 -0.55 -4.70 -5.13
C HIS A 44 -0.52 -4.38 -3.62
N LEU A 45 -1.66 -4.45 -2.92
CA LEU A 45 -1.71 -4.26 -1.47
C LEU A 45 -0.85 -5.28 -0.72
N ARG A 46 -0.84 -6.55 -1.15
CA ARG A 46 0.02 -7.58 -0.57
C ARG A 46 1.51 -7.24 -0.73
N GLY A 47 1.88 -6.74 -1.91
CA GLY A 47 3.23 -6.24 -2.19
C GLY A 47 3.60 -5.07 -1.27
N ILE A 48 2.74 -4.06 -1.18
CA ILE A 48 2.89 -2.90 -0.29
C ILE A 48 3.07 -3.34 1.17
N TYR A 49 2.17 -4.19 1.67
CA TYR A 49 2.19 -4.67 3.06
C TYR A 49 3.49 -5.42 3.37
N THR A 50 3.91 -6.31 2.47
CA THR A 50 5.16 -7.07 2.63
C THR A 50 6.37 -6.15 2.62
N LYS A 51 6.41 -5.15 1.73
CA LYS A 51 7.52 -4.20 1.61
C LYS A 51 7.56 -3.18 2.75
N LEU A 52 6.41 -2.75 3.27
CA LEU A 52 6.33 -1.85 4.42
C LEU A 52 6.41 -2.58 5.77
N GLY A 53 6.34 -3.91 5.79
CA GLY A 53 6.29 -4.67 7.03
C GLY A 53 5.00 -4.46 7.81
N ALA A 54 3.90 -4.19 7.11
CA ALA A 54 2.59 -3.92 7.68
C ALA A 54 1.67 -5.13 7.58
N ALA A 55 0.83 -5.35 8.59
CA ALA A 55 -0.16 -6.44 8.58
C ALA A 55 -1.53 -6.02 8.01
N ASN A 56 -1.80 -4.71 7.91
CA ASN A 56 -3.08 -4.18 7.48
C ASN A 56 -2.94 -2.76 6.92
N ARG A 57 -4.05 -2.24 6.36
CA ARG A 57 -4.15 -0.89 5.78
C ARG A 57 -3.64 0.20 6.71
N ARG A 58 -4.08 0.21 7.98
CA ARG A 58 -3.67 1.24 8.95
C ARG A 58 -2.19 1.16 9.25
N GLY A 59 -1.66 -0.05 9.42
CA GLY A 59 -0.23 -0.30 9.60
C GLY A 59 0.59 0.21 8.42
N ALA A 60 0.12 -0.03 7.19
CA ALA A 60 0.78 0.42 5.97
C ALA A 60 0.83 1.95 5.88
N VAL A 61 -0.30 2.63 6.14
CA VAL A 61 -0.36 4.10 6.17
C VAL A 61 0.58 4.68 7.23
N ARG A 62 0.59 4.09 8.44
CA ARG A 62 1.48 4.54 9.52
C ARG A 62 2.96 4.38 9.16
N GLU A 63 3.34 3.22 8.63
CA GLU A 63 4.71 2.96 8.17
C GLU A 63 5.11 3.88 7.03
N ALA A 64 4.21 4.14 6.09
CA ALA A 64 4.45 5.05 4.99
C ALA A 64 4.69 6.49 5.44
N ARG A 65 3.89 7.02 6.37
CA ARG A 65 4.12 8.34 6.99
C ARG A 65 5.45 8.40 7.73
N HIS A 66 5.77 7.39 8.54
CA HIS A 66 7.05 7.31 9.24
C HIS A 66 8.26 7.31 8.29
N ARG A 67 8.08 6.80 7.06
CA ARG A 67 9.10 6.76 6.01
C ARG A 67 9.08 7.98 5.07
N GLY A 68 8.18 8.94 5.27
CA GLY A 68 8.03 10.13 4.40
C GLY A 68 7.47 9.83 3.01
N LEU A 69 6.71 8.74 2.87
CA LEU A 69 6.06 8.34 1.60
C LEU A 69 4.62 8.87 1.47
N LEU A 70 4.07 9.40 2.56
CA LEU A 70 2.72 9.98 2.71
C LEU A 70 2.77 11.19 3.65
#